data_AF-A0AAV3UNE2-F1
#
_entry.id   AF-A0AAV3UNE2-F1
#
_cell.length_a   1.000
_cell.length_b   1.000
_cell.length_c   1.000
_cell.angle_alpha   90.00
_cell.angle_beta   90.00
_cell.angle_gamma   90.00
#
_symmetry.space_group_name_H-M   'P 1'
#
loop_
_entity.id
_entity.type
_entity.pdbx_description
1 polymer ?
#
loop_
_entity_poly.entity_id
_entity_poly.type
_entity_poly.pdbx_seq_one_letter_code
_entity_poly.pdbx_strand_id
1 'polypeptide(L)' 'MNPLGLVFFAIGVIFILYPERIARQRLQGAKDPTPTQGAINMVRYVGGPLLVFLGFIMAFVTIR' A
#
# COMPACT_ATOMS: atom_id res chain seq x y z
N MET A 1 4.76 -5.64 -20.41
CA MET A 1 4.31 -5.35 -19.03
C MET A 1 5.50 -4.82 -18.26
N ASN A 2 5.34 -3.69 -17.57
CA ASN A 2 6.42 -3.08 -16.82
C ASN A 2 6.60 -3.81 -15.47
N PRO A 3 7.76 -4.41 -15.17
CA PRO A 3 7.98 -5.17 -13.93
C PRO A 3 7.84 -4.28 -12.69
N LEU A 4 8.17 -2.99 -12.80
CA LEU A 4 8.02 -2.03 -11.70
C LEU A 4 6.55 -1.83 -11.34
N GLY A 5 5.67 -1.74 -12.35
CA GLY A 5 4.22 -1.62 -12.13
C GLY A 5 3.62 -2.85 -11.43
N LEU A 6 4.08 -4.05 -11.81
CA LEU A 6 3.71 -5.30 -11.15
C LEU A 6 4.11 -5.31 -9.66
N VAL A 7 5.29 -4.79 -9.33
CA VAL A 7 5.75 -4.66 -7.93
C VAL A 7 4.84 -3.71 -7.14
N PHE A 8 4.54 -2.53 -7.67
CA PHE A 8 3.63 -1.59 -7.02
C PHE A 8 2.23 -2.16 -6.82
N PHE A 9 1.72 -2.90 -7.82
CA PHE A 9 0.45 -3.59 -7.72
C PHE A 9 0.45 -4.61 -6.57
N ALA A 10 1.46 -5.47 -6.51
CA ALA A 10 1.59 -6.47 -5.47
C ALA A 10 1.71 -5.83 -4.06
N ILE A 11 2.49 -4.76 -3.93
CA ILE A 11 2.62 -4.01 -2.67
C ILE A 11 1.27 -3.39 -2.27
N GLY A 12 0.53 -2.81 -3.22
CA GLY A 12 -0.80 -2.27 -2.96
C GLY A 12 -1.77 -3.33 -2.45
N VAL A 13 -1.75 -4.54 -3.03
CA VAL A 13 -2.57 -5.66 -2.55
C VAL A 13 -2.18 -6.05 -1.11
N ILE A 14 -0.88 -6.09 -0.79
CA ILE A 14 -0.41 -6.36 0.57
C ILE A 14 -0.92 -5.31 1.56
N PHE A 15 -0.96 -4.04 1.17
CA PHE A 15 -1.49 -2.96 2.02
C PHE A 15 -2.99 -3.12 2.31
N ILE A 16 -3.76 -3.68 1.38
CA ILE A 16 -5.19 -3.94 1.55
C ILE A 16 -5.42 -5.17 2.45
N LEU A 17 -4.61 -6.22 2.28
CA LEU A 17 -4.75 -7.48 3.03
C LEU A 17 -4.19 -7.40 4.45
N TYR A 18 -3.10 -6.67 4.65
CA TYR A 18 -2.38 -6.57 5.93
C TYR A 18 -2.19 -5.12 6.42
N PRO A 19 -3.24 -4.29 6.47
CA PRO A 19 -3.12 -2.86 6.78
C PRO A 19 -2.58 -2.61 8.19
N GLU A 20 -2.93 -3.46 9.17
CA GLU A 20 -2.45 -3.35 10.55
C GLU A 20 -0.94 -3.51 10.68
N ARG A 21 -0.36 -4.49 9.95
CA ARG A 21 1.08 -4.73 9.99
C ARG A 21 1.84 -3.54 9.40
N ILE A 22 1.35 -3.00 8.29
CA ILE A 22 1.94 -1.84 7.63
C ILE A 22 1.79 -0.57 8.49
N ALA A 23 0.62 -0.35 9.08
CA ALA A 23 0.39 0.78 9.98
C ALA A 23 1.29 0.71 11.22
N ARG A 24 1.47 -0.49 11.79
CA ARG A 24 2.40 -0.72 12.90
C ARG A 24 3.85 -0.47 12.50
N GLN A 25 4.26 -0.90 11.30
CA GLN A 25 5.61 -0.63 10.79
C GLN A 25 5.90 0.86 10.67
N ARG A 26 4.92 1.68 10.26
CA ARG A 26 5.09 3.15 10.24
C ARG A 26 5.22 3.79 11.61
N LEU A 27 4.81 3.09 12.67
CA LEU A 27 4.91 3.54 14.06
C LEU A 27 6.05 2.86 14.81
N GLN A 28 6.90 2.07 14.14
CA GLN A 28 8.12 1.54 14.75
C GLN A 28 9.06 2.71 15.09
N GLY A 29 9.09 3.09 16.36
CA GLY A 29 9.83 4.26 16.86
C GLY A 29 8.95 5.30 17.57
N ALA A 30 7.63 5.18 17.48
CA ALA A 30 6.71 5.99 18.29
C ALA A 30 6.69 5.50 19.74
N LYS A 31 6.48 6.43 20.68
CA LYS A 31 6.33 6.13 22.12
C LYS A 31 5.18 5.14 22.39
N ASP A 32 4.16 5.16 21.54
CA ASP A 32 3.11 4.15 21.48
C ASP A 32 3.06 3.55 20.05
N PRO A 33 3.48 2.28 19.87
CA PRO A 33 3.52 1.64 18.56
C PRO A 33 2.15 1.07 18.12
N THR A 34 1.07 1.36 18.85
CA THR A 34 -0.26 0.83 18.54
C THR A 34 -0.92 1.67 17.45
N PRO A 35 -1.17 1.11 16.24
CA PRO A 35 -1.81 1.86 15.18
C PRO A 35 -3.26 2.16 15.50
N THR A 36 -3.65 3.42 15.34
CA THR A 36 -5.04 3.84 15.50
C THR A 36 -5.91 3.26 14.38
N GLN A 37 -7.21 3.09 14.64
CA GLN A 37 -8.15 2.61 13.64
C GLN A 37 -8.16 3.50 12.38
N GLY A 38 -7.96 4.81 12.56
CA GLY A 38 -7.83 5.76 11.45
C GLY A 38 -6.62 5.47 10.56
N ALA A 39 -5.45 5.18 11.14
CA ALA A 39 -4.26 4.84 10.39
C ALA A 39 -4.43 3.52 9.62
N ILE A 40 -5.04 2.51 10.24
CA ILE A 40 -5.35 1.23 9.60
C ILE A 40 -6.30 1.43 8.41
N ASN A 41 -7.37 2.19 8.61
CA ASN A 41 -8.33 2.50 7.56
C ASN A 41 -7.70 3.31 6.42
N MET A 42 -6.82 4.26 6.73
CA MET A 42 -6.09 5.03 5.72
C MET A 42 -5.20 4.14 4.87
N VAL A 43 -4.46 3.20 5.48
CA VAL A 43 -3.64 2.23 4.74
C VAL A 43 -4.52 1.32 3.89
N ARG A 44 -5.63 0.80 4.44
CA ARG A 44 -6.51 -0.16 3.76
C ARG A 44 -7.31 0.42 2.61
N TYR A 45 -7.90 1.60 2.81
CA TYR A 45 -8.89 2.18 1.88
C TYR A 45 -8.33 3.31 1.01
N VAL A 46 -7.20 3.90 1.40
CA VAL A 46 -6.57 4.98 0.62
C VAL A 46 -5.25 4.47 0.05
N GLY A 47 -4.29 4.12 0.90
CA GLY A 47 -2.92 3.78 0.48
C GLY A 47 -2.86 2.53 -0.42
N GLY A 48 -3.51 1.44 -0.01
CA GLY A 48 -3.56 0.19 -0.77
C GLY A 48 -4.19 0.36 -2.15
N PRO A 49 -5.43 0.86 -2.27
CA PRO A 49 -6.10 1.09 -3.56
C PRO A 49 -5.33 2.03 -4.48
N LEU A 50 -4.73 3.10 -3.95
CA LEU A 50 -3.86 4.00 -4.72
C LEU A 50 -2.66 3.25 -5.32
N LEU A 51 -1.96 2.45 -4.51
CA LEU A 51 -0.80 1.67 -4.96
C LEU A 51 -1.20 0.59 -5.99
N VAL A 52 -2.33 -0.08 -5.80
CA VAL A 52 -2.87 -1.03 -6.77
C VAL A 52 -3.17 -0.33 -8.09
N PHE A 53 -3.87 0.79 -8.05
CA PHE A 53 -4.24 1.56 -9.23
C PHE A 53 -3.02 2.10 -9.98
N LEU A 54 -2.06 2.68 -9.25
CA LEU A 54 -0.84 3.22 -9.82
C LEU A 54 0.05 2.11 -10.40
N GLY A 55 0.14 0.97 -9.71
CA GLY A 55 0.84 -0.22 -10.19
C GLY A 55 0.20 -0.79 -11.46
N PHE A 56 -1.13 -0.84 -11.52
CA PHE A 56 -1.86 -1.24 -12.72
C PHE A 56 -1.60 -0.30 -13.90
N ILE A 57 -1.70 1.02 -13.68
CA ILE A 57 -1.37 2.01 -14.72
C ILE A 57 0.07 1.83 -15.18
N MET A 58 1.04 1.75 -14.28
CA MET A 58 2.43 1.56 -14.69
C MET A 58 2.66 0.24 -15.42
N ALA A 59 2.04 -0.85 -14.98
CA ALA A 59 2.21 -2.17 -15.58
C ALA A 59 1.67 -2.26 -17.02
N PHE A 60 0.56 -1.56 -17.29
CA PHE A 60 -0.23 -1.71 -18.52
C PHE A 60 -0.29 -0.45 -19.40
N VAL A 61 -0.17 0.74 -18.82
CA VAL A 61 -0.24 2.06 -19.49
C VAL A 61 1.15 2.62 -19.78
N THR A 62 2.24 1.85 -19.60
CA THR A 62 3.54 2.26 -20.16
C THR A 62 3.42 2.31 -21.69
N ILE A 63 3.29 3.54 -22.18
CA ILE A 63 3.16 3.96 -23.57
C ILE A 63 4.30 3.32 -24.39
N ARG A 64 3.94 2.71 -25.53
CA ARG A 64 4.89 2.35 -26.59
C ARG A 64 5.39 3.59 -27.29
#